data_AF-A0A9E2YZ42-F1
#
_entry.id   AF-A0A9E2YZ42-F1
#
_cell.length_a   1.000
_cell.length_b   1.000
_cell.length_c   1.000
_cell.angle_alpha   90.00
_cell.angle_beta   90.00
_cell.angle_gamma   90.00
#
_symmetry.space_group_name_H-M   'P 1'
#
loop_
_entity.id
_entity.type
_entity.pdbx_description
1 polymer ?
#
loop_
_entity_poly.entity_id
_entity_poly.type
_entity_poly.pdbx_seq_one_letter_code
_entity_poly.pdbx_strand_id
1 'polypeptide(L)' 'RSTDISGDYAAMARAFGGYGERVTNPEDIVPAIKRGIQKTQEGTPVLLEFITSKETEVSRPGT' A
#
# COMPACT_ATOMS: atom_id res chain seq x y z
N ARG A 1 -0.37 -8.43 -18.15
CA ARG A 1 0.62 -9.15 -17.30
C ARG A 1 1.31 -8.23 -16.27
N SER A 2 1.19 -6.90 -16.38
CA SER A 2 1.75 -5.90 -15.45
C SER A 2 0.98 -5.73 -14.13
N THR A 3 -0.19 -6.36 -13.99
CA THR A 3 -1.09 -6.21 -12.84
C THR A 3 -1.11 -7.41 -11.89
N ASP A 4 -0.31 -8.44 -12.18
CA ASP A 4 -0.11 -9.59 -11.29
C ASP A 4 1.06 -9.27 -10.34
N ILE A 5 0.82 -8.33 -9.41
CA ILE A 5 1.83 -7.90 -8.42
C ILE A 5 1.65 -8.78 -7.18
N SER A 6 2.48 -9.82 -7.05
CA SER A 6 2.42 -10.81 -5.96
C SER A 6 3.37 -10.52 -4.78
N GLY A 7 3.99 -9.33 -4.75
CA GLY A 7 4.89 -8.94 -3.68
C GLY A 7 4.19 -8.80 -2.32
N ASP A 8 4.93 -9.05 -1.25
CA ASP A 8 4.59 -8.62 0.12
C ASP A 8 5.55 -7.49 0.49
N TYR A 9 5.24 -6.28 0.03
CA TYR A 9 6.06 -5.10 0.27
C TYR A 9 6.01 -4.69 1.75
N ALA A 10 4.91 -4.99 2.44
CA ALA A 10 4.82 -4.85 3.89
C ALA A 10 5.82 -5.78 4.63
N ALA A 11 6.03 -7.01 4.18
CA ALA A 11 7.08 -7.88 4.73
C ALA A 11 8.49 -7.34 4.47
N MET A 12 8.73 -6.78 3.28
CA MET A 12 10.01 -6.14 2.97
C MET A 12 10.31 -4.96 3.92
N ALA A 13 9.33 -4.08 4.16
CA ALA A 13 9.49 -2.96 5.08
C ALA A 13 9.81 -3.41 6.52
N ARG A 14 9.15 -4.48 6.98
CA ARG A 14 9.45 -5.10 8.28
C ARG A 14 10.84 -5.71 8.34
N ALA A 15 11.30 -6.37 7.28
CA ALA A 15 12.63 -6.96 7.21
C ALA A 15 13.76 -5.92 7.28
N PHE A 16 13.53 -4.70 6.79
CA PHE A 16 14.48 -3.59 6.89
C PHE A 16 14.37 -2.78 8.20
N GLY A 17 13.61 -3.29 9.18
CA GLY A 17 13.45 -2.65 10.50
C GLY A 17 12.46 -1.48 10.52
N GLY A 18 11.69 -1.30 9.44
CA GLY A 18 10.59 -0.35 9.37
C GLY A 18 9.24 -0.97 9.75
N TYR A 19 8.21 -0.14 9.72
CA TYR A 19 6.83 -0.55 9.83
C TYR A 19 6.27 -0.85 8.42
N GLY A 20 5.70 -2.03 8.24
CA GLY A 20 5.04 -2.42 7.00
C GLY A 20 3.61 -2.88 7.30
N GLU A 21 2.64 -2.32 6.59
CA GLU A 21 1.23 -2.69 6.70
C GLU A 21 0.61 -2.86 5.31
N ARG A 22 -0.19 -3.91 5.13
CA ARG A 22 -0.94 -4.16 3.90
C ARG A 22 -2.40 -3.80 4.12
N VAL A 23 -2.93 -2.93 3.29
CA VAL A 23 -4.30 -2.42 3.33
C VAL A 23 -5.07 -3.00 2.17
N THR A 24 -6.06 -3.85 2.46
CA THR A 24 -6.88 -4.53 1.43
C THR A 24 -8.28 -3.98 1.33
N ASN A 25 -8.78 -3.30 2.36
CA ASN A 25 -10.12 -2.74 2.38
C ASN A 25 -10.07 -1.21 2.34
N PRO A 26 -10.93 -0.53 1.56
CA PRO A 26 -10.96 0.92 1.47
C PRO A 26 -11.20 1.64 2.80
N GLU A 27 -12.02 1.06 3.68
CA GLU A 27 -12.32 1.59 5.02
C GLU A 27 -11.08 1.67 5.92
N ASP A 28 -10.07 0.85 5.65
CA ASP A 28 -8.83 0.78 6.42
C ASP A 28 -7.81 1.85 6.00
N ILE A 29 -8.04 2.56 4.89
CA ILE A 29 -7.09 3.55 4.35
C ILE A 29 -6.81 4.68 5.37
N VAL A 30 -7.86 5.31 5.87
CA VAL A 30 -7.71 6.42 6.83
C VAL A 30 -7.09 5.95 8.16
N PRO A 31 -7.57 4.84 8.78
CA PRO A 31 -6.92 4.25 9.93
C PRO A 31 -5.43 3.91 9.70
N ALA A 32 -5.08 3.31 8.57
CA ALA A 32 -3.71 2.92 8.23
C ALA A 32 -2.78 4.13 8.14
N ILE A 33 -3.23 5.20 7.47
CA ILE A 33 -2.48 6.45 7.38
C ILE A 33 -2.26 7.04 8.78
N LYS A 34 -3.28 7.05 9.64
CA LYS A 34 -3.14 7.54 11.03
C LYS A 34 -2.10 6.76 11.82
N ARG A 35 -2.13 5.42 11.75
CA ARG A 35 -1.11 4.54 12.37
C ARG A 35 0.29 4.84 11.82
N GLY A 36 0.41 4.99 10.50
CA GLY A 36 1.67 5.30 9.83
C GLY A 36 2.27 6.64 10.23
N ILE A 37 1.45 7.69 10.35
CA ILE A 37 1.91 9.00 10.84
C ILE A 37 2.46 8.87 12.26
N GLN A 38 1.74 8.19 13.15
CA GLN A 38 2.20 7.97 14.53
C GLN A 38 3.56 7.26 14.55
N LYS A 39 3.72 6.17 13.79
CA LYS A 39 4.99 5.42 13.71
C LYS A 39 6.15 6.26 13.14
N THR A 40 5.85 7.10 12.16
CA THR A 40 6.84 8.03 11.60
C THR A 40 7.28 9.07 12.64
N GLN A 41 6.35 9.60 13.45
CA GLN A 41 6.68 10.51 14.55
C GLN A 41 7.49 9.84 15.67
N GLU A 42 7.29 8.54 15.88
CA GLU A 42 8.11 7.70 16.77
C GLU A 42 9.50 7.38 16.18
N GLY A 43 9.84 7.90 14.99
CA GLY A 43 11.13 7.70 14.33
C GLY A 43 11.23 6.40 13.53
N THR A 44 10.12 5.68 13.33
CA THR A 44 10.09 4.44 12.55
C THR A 44 9.68 4.73 11.09
N PRO A 45 10.51 4.38 10.08
CA PRO A 45 10.11 4.47 8.68
C PRO A 45 8.91 3.57 8.38
N VAL A 46 7.95 4.06 7.60
CA VAL A 46 6.66 3.38 7.35
C VAL A 46 6.43 3.15 5.86
N LEU A 47 5.97 1.95 5.51
CA LEU A 47 5.44 1.59 4.20
C LEU A 47 4.02 1.04 4.35
N LEU A 48 3.07 1.67 3.67
CA LEU A 48 1.69 1.20 3.56
C LEU A 48 1.47 0.66 2.14
N GLU A 49 1.19 -0.63 2.03
CA GLU A 49 0.92 -1.33 0.77
C GLU A 49 -0.60 -1.40 0.54
N PHE A 50 -1.12 -0.60 -0.39
CA PHE A 50 -2.53 -0.60 -0.74
C PHE A 50 -2.80 -1.59 -1.88
N ILE A 51 -3.63 -2.59 -1.62
CA ILE A 51 -4.05 -3.55 -2.62
C ILE A 51 -5.31 -3.02 -3.30
N THR A 52 -5.17 -2.64 -4.56
CA THR A 52 -6.27 -2.15 -5.39
C THR A 52 -6.78 -3.26 -6.31
N SER A 53 -8.02 -3.11 -6.78
CA SER A 53 -8.54 -3.92 -7.87
C SER A 53 -7.76 -3.63 -9.15
N LYS A 54 -7.64 -4.65 -10.01
CA LYS A 54 -7.08 -4.49 -11.34
C LYS A 54 -8.01 -3.63 -12.18
N GLU A 55 -7.55 -2.46 -12.59
CA GLU A 55 -8.24 -1.65 -13.59
C GLU A 55 -8.09 -2.32 -14.96
N THR A 56 -9.23 -2.60 -15.60
CA THR A 56 -9.25 -3.29 -16.90
C THR A 56 -9.68 -2.36 -18.04
N GLU A 57 -10.25 -1.21 -17.72
CA GLU A 57 -10.62 -0.22 -18.72
C GLU A 57 -9.41 0.66 -19.08
N VAL A 58 -9.22 0.87 -20.37
CA VAL A 58 -8.18 1.76 -20.89
C VAL A 58 -8.90 2.90 -21.60
N SER A 59 -8.64 4.13 -21.17
CA SER A 59 -9.12 5.32 -21.88
C SER A 59 -8.64 5.30 -23.32
N ARG A 60 -9.56 5.17 -24.27
CA ARG A 60 -9.29 5.29 -25.71
C ARG A 60 -9.71 6.69 -26.15
N PRO A 61 -8.85 7.43 -26.87
CA PRO A 61 -9.29 8.65 -27.54
C PRO A 61 -10.47 8.31 -28.46
N GLY A 62 -11.58 9.03 -28.34
CA GLY A 62 -12.78 8.82 -29.15
C GLY A 62 -12.44 8.90 -30.64
N THR A 63 -12.87 7.90 -31.42
CA THR A 63 -12.73 7.87 -32.88
C THR A 63 -13.90 8.58 -33.53
#